data_AF-S3HSS2-F1
#
_entry.id   AF-S3HSS2-F1
#
_cell.length_a   1.000
_cell.length_b   1.000
_cell.length_c   1.000
_cell.angle_alpha   90.00
_cell.angle_beta   90.00
_cell.angle_gamma   90.00
#
_symmetry.space_group_name_H-M   'P 1'
#
loop_
_entity.id
_entity.type
_entity.pdbx_description
1 polymer ?
#
loop_
_entity_poly.entity_id
_entity_poly.type
_entity_poly.pdbx_seq_one_letter_code
_entity_poly.pdbx_strand_id
1 'polypeptide(L)'
;MPVILRWNAAETITINFNPSEEARTVVVDHEFYETFSLETIDPRPMATVVMNGRTGYEFPADANAKLAVVLRLQTQRPWLRKFNIGIGSEVVDQSVFIFP
;
A
#
# COMPACT_ATOMS: atom_id res chain seq x y z
N MET A 1 -7.31 28.73 21.57
CA MET A 1 -6.52 27.52 21.26
C MET A 1 -6.12 27.61 19.80
N PRO A 2 -4.86 27.38 19.40
CA PRO A 2 -4.52 27.39 17.98
C PRO A 2 -5.18 26.19 17.30
N VAL A 3 -5.86 26.43 16.19
CA VAL A 3 -6.41 25.38 15.32
C VAL A 3 -5.31 25.04 14.32
N ILE A 4 -4.71 23.86 14.47
CA ILE A 4 -3.75 23.34 13.50
C ILE A 4 -4.57 22.70 12.37
N LEU A 5 -4.79 23.46 11.30
CA LEU A 5 -5.29 22.92 10.02
C LEU A 5 -4.09 22.50 9.18
N ARG A 6 -3.65 21.25 9.30
CA ARG A 6 -2.68 20.66 8.36
C ARG A 6 -3.47 19.93 7.28
N TRP A 7 -3.63 20.57 6.12
CA TRP A 7 -4.08 19.88 4.91
C TRP A 7 -2.92 19.06 4.35
N ASN A 8 -2.58 17.94 5.00
CA ASN A 8 -1.81 16.91 4.31
C ASN A 8 -2.79 16.22 3.38
N ALA A 9 -2.66 16.42 2.07
CA ALA A 9 -3.32 15.53 1.14
C ALA A 9 -2.88 14.11 1.49
N ALA A 10 -3.83 13.23 1.82
CA ALA A 10 -3.52 11.83 2.06
C ALA A 10 -2.74 11.30 0.85
N GLU A 11 -1.55 10.75 1.10
CA GLU A 11 -0.77 10.17 0.02
C GLU A 11 -1.47 8.88 -0.40
N THR A 12 -1.71 8.70 -1.70
CA THR A 12 -2.35 7.50 -2.20
C THR A 12 -1.42 6.72 -3.09
N ILE A 13 -1.27 5.42 -2.79
CA ILE A 13 -0.71 4.46 -3.73
C ILE A 13 -1.88 3.71 -4.37
N THR A 14 -1.94 3.72 -5.69
CA THR A 14 -2.94 2.96 -6.45
C THR A 14 -2.27 1.78 -7.14
N ILE A 15 -2.71 0.57 -6.78
CA ILE A 15 -2.27 -0.68 -7.39
C ILE A 15 -3.39 -1.17 -8.30
N ASN A 16 -3.07 -1.35 -9.59
CA ASN A 16 -4.03 -1.84 -10.57
C ASN A 16 -3.76 -3.30 -10.89
N PHE A 17 -4.75 -4.15 -10.62
CA PHE A 17 -4.75 -5.54 -11.00
C PHE A 17 -5.49 -5.73 -12.33
N ASN A 18 -4.88 -6.50 -13.23
CA ASN A 18 -5.56 -7.00 -14.41
C ASN A 18 -6.55 -8.13 -14.05
N PRO A 19 -7.51 -8.44 -14.93
CA PRO A 19 -8.35 -9.62 -14.76
C PRO A 19 -7.49 -10.88 -14.61
N SER A 20 -7.75 -11.67 -13.57
CA SER A 20 -6.96 -12.86 -13.23
C SER A 20 -7.82 -13.88 -12.49
N GLU A 21 -7.57 -15.17 -12.76
CA GLU A 21 -8.16 -16.30 -12.03
C GLU A 21 -7.47 -16.57 -10.69
N GLU A 22 -6.30 -15.97 -10.46
CA GLU A 22 -5.55 -16.09 -9.21
C GLU A 22 -5.91 -15.00 -8.21
N ALA A 23 -5.78 -15.32 -6.93
CA ALA A 23 -5.96 -14.36 -5.85
C ALA A 23 -4.98 -13.19 -6.00
N ARG A 24 -5.50 -11.98 -5.75
CA ARG A 24 -4.75 -10.74 -5.93
C ARG A 24 -4.23 -10.29 -4.58
N THR A 25 -2.93 -10.33 -4.38
CA THR A 25 -2.34 -9.98 -3.09
C THR A 25 -1.42 -8.79 -3.22
N VAL A 26 -1.70 -7.69 -2.52
CA VAL A 26 -0.74 -6.59 -2.36
C VAL A 26 0.19 -6.94 -1.20
N VAL A 27 1.50 -6.88 -1.39
CA VAL A 27 2.48 -7.15 -0.33
C VAL A 27 3.29 -5.91 0.01
N VAL A 28 3.54 -5.67 1.31
CA VAL A 28 4.38 -4.58 1.82
C VAL A 28 5.31 -5.09 2.93
N ASP A 29 6.51 -4.54 3.02
CA ASP A 29 7.50 -4.90 4.04
C ASP A 29 7.36 -4.06 5.33
N HIS A 30 8.28 -4.27 6.27
CA HIS A 30 8.30 -3.54 7.53
C HIS A 30 8.70 -2.07 7.33
N GLU A 31 9.65 -1.83 6.43
CA GLU A 31 10.20 -0.52 6.08
C GLU A 31 9.13 0.40 5.47
N PHE A 32 8.13 -0.16 4.79
CA PHE A 32 6.92 0.52 4.38
C PHE A 32 6.21 1.16 5.57
N TYR A 33 5.96 0.39 6.65
CA TYR A 33 5.27 0.88 7.85
C TYR A 33 6.11 1.84 8.70
N GLU A 34 7.44 1.79 8.60
CA GLU A 34 8.28 2.83 9.19
C GLU A 34 8.21 4.16 8.43
N THR A 35 7.88 4.10 7.14
CA THR A 35 7.82 5.26 6.24
C THR A 35 6.43 5.87 6.22
N PHE A 36 5.39 5.04 6.19
CA PHE A 36 3.99 5.43 6.10
C PHE A 36 3.16 4.73 7.17
N SER A 37 2.20 5.46 7.75
CA SER A 37 1.05 4.86 8.42
C SER A 37 0.01 4.54 7.35
N LEU A 38 -0.46 3.29 7.33
CA LEU A 38 -1.54 2.87 6.44
C LEU A 38 -2.89 3.21 7.09
N GLU A 39 -3.54 4.27 6.60
CA GLU A 39 -4.79 4.78 7.15
C GLU A 39 -5.99 3.93 6.72
N THR A 40 -6.05 3.59 5.42
CA THR A 40 -7.17 2.84 4.84
C THR A 40 -6.73 2.12 3.58
N ILE A 41 -7.36 0.98 3.30
CA ILE A 41 -7.27 0.25 2.04
C ILE A 41 -8.68 0.19 1.42
N ASP A 42 -8.79 0.57 0.16
CA ASP A 42 -10.05 0.55 -0.60
C ASP A 42 -9.89 -0.16 -1.96
N PRO A 43 -10.67 -1.21 -2.27
CA PRO A 43 -11.66 -1.85 -1.39
C PRO A 43 -10.99 -2.51 -0.18
N ARG A 44 -11.80 -2.97 0.78
CA ARG A 44 -11.26 -3.72 1.93
C ARG A 44 -10.72 -5.07 1.48
N PRO A 45 -9.55 -5.51 1.98
CA PRO A 45 -9.06 -6.85 1.71
C PRO A 45 -9.98 -7.90 2.34
N MET A 46 -10.06 -9.07 1.71
CA MET A 46 -10.78 -10.24 2.25
C MET A 46 -10.01 -10.86 3.41
N ALA A 47 -8.68 -10.85 3.34
CA ALA A 47 -7.81 -11.38 4.36
C ALA A 47 -6.49 -10.59 4.42
N THR A 48 -5.86 -10.64 5.59
CA THR A 48 -4.49 -10.17 5.79
C THR A 48 -3.64 -11.39 6.16
N VAL A 49 -2.60 -11.64 5.39
CA VAL A 49 -1.71 -12.80 5.51
C VAL A 49 -0.26 -12.37 5.70
N VAL A 50 0.59 -13.30 6.11
CA VAL A 50 2.05 -13.09 6.10
C VAL A 50 2.63 -13.92 4.97
N MET A 51 3.29 -13.26 4.01
CA MET A 51 3.91 -13.90 2.84
C MET A 51 5.39 -13.54 2.78
N ASN A 52 6.28 -14.52 2.88
CA ASN A 52 7.74 -14.31 2.82
C ASN A 52 8.24 -13.21 3.79
N GLY A 53 7.66 -13.14 5.00
CA GLY A 53 7.99 -12.12 6.01
C GLY A 53 7.38 -10.74 5.76
N ARG A 54 6.54 -10.58 4.73
CA ARG A 54 5.82 -9.34 4.38
C ARG A 54 4.34 -9.44 4.74
N THR A 55 3.70 -8.31 4.98
CA THR A 55 2.24 -8.25 5.14
C THR A 55 1.58 -8.29 3.77
N GLY A 56 0.72 -9.27 3.55
CA GLY A 56 -0.07 -9.44 2.34
C GLY A 56 -1.54 -9.10 2.58
N TYR A 57 -2.13 -8.30 1.68
CA TYR A 57 -3.54 -7.95 1.65
C TYR A 57 -4.20 -8.63 0.47
N GLU A 58 -5.08 -9.61 0.74
CA GLU A 58 -5.69 -10.45 -0.28
C GLU A 58 -7.04 -9.88 -0.75
N PHE A 59 -7.23 -9.91 -2.06
CA PHE A 59 -8.43 -9.47 -2.76
C PHE A 59 -8.97 -10.60 -3.64
N PRO A 60 -10.29 -10.61 -3.92
CA PRO A 60 -10.87 -11.67 -4.72
C PRO A 60 -10.26 -11.70 -6.12
N ALA A 61 -9.99 -12.91 -6.61
CA ALA A 61 -9.72 -13.16 -8.00
C ALA A 61 -10.96 -12.77 -8.84
N ASP A 62 -10.74 -12.14 -9.98
CA ASP A 62 -11.81 -11.84 -10.93
C ASP A 62 -11.25 -11.88 -12.34
N ALA A 63 -11.58 -12.93 -13.09
CA ALA A 63 -11.12 -13.12 -14.46
C ALA A 63 -11.76 -12.13 -15.46
N ASN A 64 -12.80 -11.39 -15.04
CA ASN A 64 -13.59 -10.51 -15.90
C ASN A 64 -13.44 -9.02 -15.56
N ALA A 65 -13.00 -8.68 -14.35
CA ALA A 65 -12.88 -7.30 -13.91
C ALA A 65 -11.44 -6.91 -13.52
N LYS A 66 -11.05 -5.68 -13.87
CA LYS A 66 -9.90 -5.01 -13.28
C LYS A 66 -10.22 -4.60 -11.85
N LEU A 67 -9.20 -4.54 -11.00
CA LEU A 67 -9.32 -4.06 -9.63
C LEU A 67 -8.30 -2.97 -9.36
N ALA A 68 -8.74 -1.79 -8.92
CA ALA A 68 -7.88 -0.73 -8.42
C ALA A 68 -7.93 -0.73 -6.89
N VAL A 69 -6.80 -1.04 -6.25
CA VAL A 69 -6.62 -0.94 -4.80
C VAL A 69 -5.96 0.38 -4.48
N VAL A 70 -6.58 1.15 -3.61
CA VAL A 70 -6.09 2.45 -3.14
C VAL A 70 -5.67 2.30 -1.68
N LEU A 71 -4.36 2.44 -1.44
CA LEU A 71 -3.79 2.58 -0.11
C LEU A 71 -3.76 4.07 0.22
N ARG A 72 -4.47 4.49 1.25
CA ARG A 72 -4.37 5.85 1.81
C ARG A 72 -3.33 5.86 2.91
N LEU A 73 -2.38 6.76 2.81
CA LEU A 73 -1.18 6.79 3.63
C LEU A 73 -1.00 8.13 4.32
N GLN A 74 -0.39 8.08 5.50
CA GLN A 74 0.14 9.24 6.20
C GLN A 74 1.64 9.08 6.42
N THR A 75 2.42 9.99 5.85
CA THR A 75 3.87 10.02 5.98
C THR A 75 4.32 10.15 7.44
N GLN A 76 5.24 9.28 7.87
CA GLN A 76 5.75 9.25 9.24
C GLN A 76 7.11 9.93 9.39
N ARG A 77 7.98 9.80 8.40
CA ARG A 77 9.37 10.27 8.47
C ARG A 77 9.76 11.05 7.21
N PRO A 78 10.42 12.21 7.34
CA PRO A 78 10.96 12.94 6.20
C PRO A 78 12.19 12.23 5.62
N TRP A 79 12.73 12.82 4.54
CA TRP A 79 13.93 12.41 3.80
C TRP A 79 13.73 11.23 2.84
N LEU A 80 14.85 10.74 2.29
CA LEU A 80 14.86 9.58 1.40
C LEU A 80 14.51 8.31 2.18
N ARG A 81 13.47 7.62 1.75
CA ARG A 81 12.99 6.36 2.33
C ARG A 81 12.93 5.29 1.25
N LYS A 82 13.28 4.06 1.63
CA LYS A 82 13.23 2.88 0.78
C LYS A 82 12.34 1.84 1.41
N PHE A 83 11.56 1.14 0.60
CA PHE A 83 10.65 0.09 1.02
C PHE A 83 10.32 -0.83 -0.15
N ASN A 84 9.78 -2.01 0.15
CA ASN A 84 9.26 -2.95 -0.81
C ASN A 84 7.73 -2.92 -0.85
N ILE A 85 7.21 -2.89 -2.07
CA ILE A 85 5.78 -3.10 -2.35
C ILE A 85 5.65 -3.97 -3.59
N GLY A 86 4.60 -4.77 -3.67
CA GLY A 86 4.45 -5.71 -4.78
C GLY A 86 3.08 -6.33 -4.91
N ILE A 87 2.98 -7.22 -5.90
CA ILE A 87 1.82 -8.06 -6.17
C ILE A 87 2.24 -9.53 -6.09
N GLY A 88 1.65 -10.29 -5.17
CA GLY A 88 1.95 -11.71 -4.98
C GLY A 88 3.44 -11.95 -4.68
N SER A 89 4.15 -12.59 -5.62
CA SER A 89 5.60 -12.82 -5.52
C SER A 89 6.45 -11.77 -6.24
N GLU A 90 5.84 -10.91 -7.07
CA GLU A 90 6.50 -9.82 -7.76
C GLU A 90 6.62 -8.61 -6.83
N VAL A 91 7.81 -8.41 -6.29
CA VAL A 91 8.11 -7.31 -5.36
C VAL A 91 9.10 -6.36 -6.01
N VAL A 92 8.83 -5.07 -5.89
CA VAL A 92 9.73 -4.01 -6.38
C VAL A 92 10.25 -3.16 -5.23
N ASP A 93 11.52 -2.78 -5.32
CA ASP A 93 12.11 -1.74 -4.48
C ASP A 93 11.60 -0.37 -4.92
N GLN A 94 11.05 0.39 -3.98
CA GLN A 94 10.63 1.76 -4.18
C GLN A 94 11.48 2.70 -3.33
N SER A 95 11.72 3.90 -3.88
CA SER A 95 12.42 4.98 -3.18
C SER A 95 11.60 6.26 -3.31
N VAL A 96 11.31 6.90 -2.18
CA VAL A 96 10.56 8.16 -2.13
C VAL A 96 11.37 9.21 -1.39
N PHE A 97 11.30 10.45 -1.84
CA PHE A 97 11.90 11.58 -1.14
C PHE A 97 10.80 12.45 -0.54
N ILE A 98 10.74 12.49 0.80
CA ILE A 98 9.74 13.23 1.55
C ILE A 98 10.36 14.54 2.05
N PHE A 99 9.79 15.67 1.64
CA PHE A 99 10.24 16.98 2.13
C PHE A 99 9.71 17.27 3.54
N PRO A 100 10.51 17.90 4.42
CA PRO A 100 10.10 18.27 5.77
C PRO A 100 9.06 19.40 5.82
#